data_AF-A0A1A6BBG0-F1
#
_entry.id   AF-A0A1A6BBG0-F1
#
_cell.length_a   1.000
_cell.length_b   1.000
_cell.length_c   1.000
_cell.angle_alpha   90.00
_cell.angle_beta   90.00
_cell.angle_gamma   90.00
#
_symmetry.space_group_name_H-M   'P 1'
#
loop_
_entity.id
_entity.type
_entity.pdbx_description
1 polymer ?
#
loop_
_entity_poly.entity_id
_entity_poly.type
_entity_poly.pdbx_seq_one_letter_code
_entity_poly.pdbx_strand_id
1 'polypeptide(L)'
;MKPWMPVVIAAAVLMAGCSAHRSGPRPTVPASPGPTTVGQLCDSQTWPRQLPNVVGRLLYQAKDGELGCWDNVRGVAPDGHDPLHSPAQPAERTYRIVAVSPAVGAPTGRHDVVTLDLTELDPLQPPAFRPCDWVSEAEARGMLGGQVTLEPYGDQAGSVDIACIYNKPGDMGDGVEVDLQVPGAFLVDAASQFALDSRHGTVVDGVGVKAACVDDPTTSPPSTTLLVLLGGDRLLRVIQGNGSCDALKRFAQLAIGRIG
;
A
#
# COMPACT_ATOMS: atom_id res chain seq x y z
N MET A 1 -42.25 -58.01 -50.11
CA MET A 1 -41.51 -57.80 -51.36
C MET A 1 -41.14 -56.33 -51.49
N LYS A 2 -39.88 -56.00 -51.19
CA LYS A 2 -39.17 -54.76 -51.59
C LYS A 2 -37.67 -55.08 -51.44
N PRO A 3 -36.84 -54.92 -52.49
CA PRO A 3 -35.52 -55.54 -52.52
C PRO A 3 -34.47 -54.75 -51.74
N TRP A 4 -33.58 -55.51 -51.09
CA TRP A 4 -32.32 -55.07 -50.50
C TRP A 4 -31.35 -54.57 -51.57
N MET A 5 -30.66 -53.46 -51.29
CA MET A 5 -29.41 -53.07 -51.97
C MET A 5 -28.27 -53.15 -50.96
N PRO A 6 -27.14 -53.83 -51.27
CA PRO A 6 -25.97 -53.85 -50.42
C PRO A 6 -25.14 -52.57 -50.62
N VAL A 7 -24.80 -51.89 -49.53
CA VAL A 7 -23.79 -50.82 -49.54
C VAL A 7 -22.43 -51.44 -49.24
N VAL A 8 -21.51 -51.26 -50.19
CA VAL A 8 -20.10 -51.68 -50.11
C VAL A 8 -19.36 -50.69 -49.20
N ILE A 9 -18.76 -51.19 -48.13
CA ILE A 9 -17.87 -50.41 -47.25
C ILE A 9 -16.46 -50.47 -47.83
N ALA A 10 -15.97 -49.36 -48.38
CA ALA A 10 -14.58 -49.17 -48.75
C ALA A 10 -13.79 -48.65 -47.53
N ALA A 11 -12.91 -49.48 -46.99
CA ALA A 11 -11.97 -49.08 -45.94
C ALA A 11 -10.81 -48.30 -46.57
N ALA A 12 -10.77 -46.97 -46.36
CA ALA A 12 -9.63 -46.14 -46.69
C ALA A 12 -8.68 -46.09 -45.47
N VAL A 13 -7.51 -46.72 -45.60
CA VAL A 13 -6.41 -46.61 -44.64
C VAL A 13 -5.69 -45.28 -44.89
N LEU A 14 -5.97 -44.27 -44.07
CA LEU A 14 -5.21 -43.02 -44.03
C LEU A 14 -3.96 -43.22 -43.17
N MET A 15 -2.82 -43.34 -43.82
CA MET A 15 -1.49 -43.24 -43.19
C MET A 15 -1.26 -41.79 -42.76
N ALA A 16 -1.54 -41.46 -41.50
CA ALA A 16 -1.18 -40.18 -40.92
C ALA A 16 0.33 -40.18 -40.60
N GLY A 17 1.10 -39.49 -41.43
CA GLY A 17 2.51 -39.20 -41.16
C GLY A 17 2.64 -38.23 -39.98
N CYS A 18 3.37 -38.66 -38.95
CA CYS A 18 3.77 -37.79 -37.84
C CYS A 18 4.79 -36.76 -38.32
N SER A 19 4.30 -35.59 -38.75
CA SER A 19 5.14 -34.39 -38.89
C SER A 19 5.45 -33.88 -37.48
N ALA A 20 6.68 -34.10 -37.04
CA ALA A 20 7.23 -33.50 -35.83
C ALA A 20 7.31 -31.98 -36.01
N HIS A 21 6.25 -31.26 -35.62
CA HIS A 21 6.32 -29.81 -35.44
C HIS A 21 7.22 -29.52 -34.24
N ARG A 22 8.48 -29.17 -34.53
CA ARG A 22 9.35 -28.48 -33.56
C ARG A 22 8.66 -27.16 -33.20
N SER A 23 8.03 -27.10 -32.03
CA SER A 23 7.65 -25.85 -31.39
C SER A 23 8.93 -25.07 -31.12
N GLY A 24 9.25 -24.11 -31.99
CA GLY A 24 10.30 -23.14 -31.70
C GLY A 24 9.94 -22.39 -30.41
N PRO A 25 10.93 -22.01 -29.59
CA PRO A 25 10.68 -21.19 -28.40
C PRO A 25 9.93 -19.93 -28.83
N ARG A 26 8.75 -19.70 -28.22
CA ARG A 26 7.99 -18.46 -28.39
C ARG A 26 8.93 -17.32 -28.02
N PRO A 27 9.06 -16.27 -28.86
CA PRO A 27 9.78 -15.08 -28.46
C PRO A 27 9.12 -14.54 -27.19
N THR A 28 9.87 -14.57 -26.08
CA THR A 28 9.48 -13.92 -24.83
C THR A 28 9.46 -12.43 -25.12
N VAL A 29 8.27 -11.86 -25.33
CA VAL A 29 8.12 -10.41 -25.39
C VAL A 29 8.61 -9.89 -24.04
N PRO A 30 9.60 -8.99 -24.00
CA PRO A 30 10.01 -8.39 -22.73
C PRO A 30 8.78 -7.74 -22.11
N ALA A 31 8.51 -8.07 -20.85
CA ALA A 31 7.42 -7.44 -20.11
C ALA A 31 7.62 -5.92 -20.19
N SER A 32 6.55 -5.19 -20.54
CA SER A 32 6.60 -3.73 -20.45
C SER A 32 7.06 -3.33 -19.05
N PRO A 33 7.96 -2.35 -18.92
CA PRO A 33 8.36 -1.85 -17.61
C PRO A 33 7.11 -1.41 -16.85
N GLY A 34 7.04 -1.78 -15.56
CA GLY A 34 5.94 -1.39 -14.68
C GLY A 34 5.81 0.14 -14.54
N PRO A 35 4.71 0.63 -13.93
CA PRO A 35 4.51 2.06 -13.71
C PRO A 35 5.66 2.67 -12.89
N THR A 36 6.15 3.83 -13.32
CA THR A 36 7.23 4.57 -12.64
C THR A 36 6.74 5.81 -11.91
N THR A 37 5.46 6.15 -12.07
CA THR A 37 4.79 7.25 -11.37
C THR A 37 3.44 6.80 -10.83
N VAL A 38 2.95 7.53 -9.81
CA VAL A 38 1.60 7.36 -9.28
C VAL A 38 0.54 7.51 -10.38
N GLY A 39 0.69 8.53 -11.24
CA GLY A 39 -0.22 8.75 -12.36
C GLY A 39 -0.29 7.54 -13.29
N GLN A 40 0.86 6.98 -13.69
CA GLN A 40 0.93 5.77 -14.52
C GLN A 40 0.33 4.55 -13.83
N LEU A 41 0.52 4.42 -12.51
CA LEU A 41 -0.08 3.34 -11.73
C LEU A 41 -1.62 3.43 -11.79
N CYS A 42 -2.19 4.63 -11.59
CA CYS A 42 -3.62 4.85 -11.69
C CYS A 42 -4.17 4.72 -13.14
N ASP A 43 -3.41 5.18 -14.14
CA ASP A 43 -3.74 5.03 -15.57
C ASP A 43 -3.82 3.56 -15.99
N SER A 44 -2.98 2.71 -15.40
CA SER A 44 -2.91 1.27 -15.72
C SER A 44 -4.10 0.47 -15.19
N GLN A 45 -4.93 1.06 -14.34
CA GLN A 45 -6.09 0.38 -13.78
C GLN A 45 -7.24 0.27 -14.79
N THR A 46 -8.09 -0.75 -14.63
CA THR A 46 -9.29 -0.89 -15.45
C THR A 46 -10.40 0.00 -14.92
N TRP A 47 -10.85 0.97 -15.71
CA TRP A 47 -11.93 1.90 -15.35
C TRP A 47 -13.22 1.58 -16.14
N PRO A 48 -14.43 1.79 -15.56
CA PRO A 48 -14.68 2.21 -14.19
C PRO A 48 -14.30 1.13 -13.16
N ARG A 49 -13.83 1.56 -11.97
CA ARG A 49 -13.45 0.67 -10.87
C ARG A 49 -14.55 0.62 -9.82
N GLN A 50 -14.61 -0.47 -9.08
CA GLN A 50 -15.47 -0.56 -7.91
C GLN A 50 -14.97 0.43 -6.85
N LEU A 51 -15.86 1.28 -6.34
CA LEU A 51 -15.51 2.21 -5.28
C LEU A 51 -15.23 1.44 -3.97
N PRO A 52 -14.08 1.65 -3.31
CA PRO A 52 -13.71 0.89 -2.12
C PRO A 52 -14.58 1.23 -0.91
N ASN A 53 -14.58 0.33 0.09
CA ASN A 53 -15.25 0.57 1.35
C ASN A 53 -14.36 1.35 2.32
N VAL A 54 -14.39 2.67 2.22
CA VAL A 54 -13.64 3.59 3.09
C VAL A 54 -14.43 4.03 4.33
N VAL A 55 -15.65 3.53 4.53
CA VAL A 55 -16.47 3.91 5.69
C VAL A 55 -15.78 3.45 6.97
N GLY A 56 -15.69 4.36 7.94
CA GLY A 56 -14.96 4.18 9.18
C GLY A 56 -13.47 4.50 9.10
N ARG A 57 -12.90 4.82 7.93
CA ARG A 57 -11.49 5.22 7.78
C ARG A 57 -11.26 6.69 8.12
N LEU A 58 -10.00 7.02 8.39
CA LEU A 58 -9.55 8.41 8.51
C LEU A 58 -9.49 9.07 7.13
N LEU A 59 -10.00 10.30 7.01
CA LEU A 59 -10.15 10.98 5.72
C LEU A 59 -8.86 11.05 4.91
N TYR A 60 -7.80 11.61 5.48
CA TYR A 60 -6.55 11.86 4.74
C TYR A 60 -5.86 10.56 4.35
N GLN A 61 -5.88 9.56 5.22
CA GLN A 61 -5.33 8.24 4.89
C GLN A 61 -6.11 7.53 3.78
N ALA A 62 -7.45 7.62 3.78
CA ALA A 62 -8.25 7.09 2.68
C ALA A 62 -7.99 7.86 1.37
N LYS A 63 -7.83 9.19 1.46
CA LYS A 63 -7.57 10.07 0.31
C LYS A 63 -6.19 9.83 -0.32
N ASP A 64 -5.18 9.56 0.49
CA ASP A 64 -3.81 9.29 0.02
C ASP A 64 -3.60 7.81 -0.35
N GLY A 65 -4.39 6.92 0.26
CA GLY A 65 -4.43 5.49 -0.02
C GLY A 65 -5.46 5.13 -1.09
N GLU A 66 -6.46 4.32 -0.72
CA GLU A 66 -7.35 3.65 -1.66
C GLU A 66 -8.22 4.57 -2.53
N LEU A 67 -8.43 5.83 -2.16
CA LEU A 67 -9.09 6.84 -3.02
C LEU A 67 -8.10 7.68 -3.84
N GLY A 68 -6.79 7.48 -3.68
CA GLY A 68 -5.75 8.31 -4.29
C GLY A 68 -5.75 8.33 -5.82
N CYS A 69 -6.34 7.32 -6.45
CA CYS A 69 -6.50 7.28 -7.91
C CYS A 69 -7.77 7.98 -8.44
N TRP A 70 -8.69 8.44 -7.59
CA TRP A 70 -9.84 9.24 -8.01
C TRP A 70 -9.48 10.73 -7.97
N ASP A 71 -9.70 11.42 -9.07
CA ASP A 71 -9.25 12.82 -9.20
C ASP A 71 -10.20 13.79 -8.48
N ASN A 72 -11.47 13.40 -8.28
CA ASN A 72 -12.54 14.28 -7.80
C ASN A 72 -13.18 13.78 -6.50
N VAL A 73 -12.37 13.64 -5.43
CA VAL A 73 -12.85 13.28 -4.09
C VAL A 73 -13.19 14.53 -3.29
N ARG A 74 -14.37 14.60 -2.68
CA ARG A 74 -14.83 15.72 -1.85
C ARG A 74 -15.25 15.24 -0.47
N GLY A 75 -14.81 15.94 0.57
CA GLY A 75 -15.33 15.77 1.92
C GLY A 75 -16.53 16.69 2.18
N VAL A 76 -17.43 16.26 3.06
CA VAL A 76 -18.50 17.09 3.62
C VAL A 76 -18.44 16.95 5.13
N ALA A 77 -17.80 17.94 5.77
CA ALA A 77 -17.73 18.05 7.23
C ALA A 77 -19.10 18.41 7.84
N PRO A 78 -19.31 18.24 9.16
CA PRO A 78 -20.60 18.55 9.81
C PRO A 78 -21.09 19.98 9.65
N ASP A 79 -20.19 20.95 9.46
CA ASP A 79 -20.48 22.36 9.17
C ASP A 79 -20.59 22.66 7.65
N GLY A 80 -20.48 21.63 6.80
CA GLY A 80 -20.68 21.68 5.36
C GLY A 80 -19.46 22.04 4.52
N HIS A 81 -18.29 22.31 5.11
CA HIS A 81 -17.07 22.56 4.33
C HIS A 81 -16.43 21.27 3.81
N ASP A 82 -15.57 21.41 2.81
CA ASP A 82 -14.74 20.32 2.29
C ASP A 82 -13.32 20.44 2.85
N PRO A 83 -12.93 19.64 3.86
CA PRO A 83 -11.60 19.74 4.46
C PRO A 83 -10.46 19.40 3.49
N LEU A 84 -10.72 18.68 2.40
CA LEU A 84 -9.69 18.37 1.39
C LEU A 84 -9.31 19.59 0.53
N HIS A 85 -10.25 20.51 0.32
CA HIS A 85 -10.06 21.68 -0.57
C HIS A 85 -10.14 23.02 0.18
N SER A 86 -10.64 23.03 1.41
CA SER A 86 -10.85 24.20 2.24
C SER A 86 -10.62 23.84 3.72
N PRO A 87 -9.38 23.55 4.11
CA PRO A 87 -9.06 23.10 5.47
C PRO A 87 -9.38 24.20 6.50
N ALA A 88 -10.01 23.81 7.61
CA ALA A 88 -10.31 24.71 8.72
C ALA A 88 -9.02 25.15 9.44
N GLN A 89 -8.94 26.43 9.81
CA GLN A 89 -7.83 27.02 10.57
C GLN A 89 -8.27 27.34 12.01
N PRO A 90 -7.39 27.31 13.04
CA PRO A 90 -5.94 27.04 13.02
C PRO A 90 -5.51 25.61 13.47
N ALA A 91 -6.37 24.60 13.36
CA ALA A 91 -5.97 23.21 13.47
C ALA A 91 -6.89 22.38 12.57
N GLU A 92 -6.30 21.57 11.71
CA GLU A 92 -7.08 20.64 10.89
C GLU A 92 -7.68 19.58 11.82
N ARG A 93 -9.00 19.52 11.89
CA ARG A 93 -9.69 18.47 12.65
C ARG A 93 -9.46 17.15 11.93
N THR A 94 -9.21 16.09 12.68
CA THR A 94 -9.17 14.75 12.10
C THR A 94 -10.60 14.27 11.87
N TYR A 95 -10.91 13.86 10.64
CA TYR A 95 -12.23 13.40 10.26
C TYR A 95 -12.26 11.89 10.01
N ARG A 96 -13.40 11.28 10.34
CA ARG A 96 -13.75 9.91 9.99
C ARG A 96 -14.84 9.90 8.92
N ILE A 97 -14.69 9.05 7.93
CA ILE A 97 -15.70 8.86 6.88
C ILE A 97 -16.87 8.04 7.46
N VAL A 98 -18.09 8.55 7.34
CA VAL A 98 -19.31 7.87 7.82
C VAL A 98 -20.20 7.39 6.68
N ALA A 99 -20.12 8.01 5.50
CA ALA A 99 -20.79 7.56 4.30
C ALA A 99 -20.03 7.97 3.04
N VAL A 100 -20.36 7.31 1.93
CA VAL A 100 -19.73 7.51 0.62
C VAL A 100 -20.81 7.52 -0.45
N SER A 101 -20.69 8.44 -1.40
CA SER A 101 -21.52 8.54 -2.59
C SER A 101 -20.64 8.70 -3.85
N PRO A 102 -20.83 7.93 -4.93
CA PRO A 102 -21.77 6.81 -5.09
C PRO A 102 -21.56 5.70 -4.04
N ALA A 103 -22.53 4.79 -3.89
CA ALA A 103 -22.43 3.73 -2.89
C ALA A 103 -21.17 2.86 -3.09
N VAL A 104 -20.64 2.32 -1.99
CA VAL A 104 -19.53 1.36 -2.01
C VAL A 104 -19.82 0.22 -3.01
N GLY A 105 -18.82 -0.13 -3.82
CA GLY A 105 -18.96 -1.11 -4.91
C GLY A 105 -19.62 -0.58 -6.18
N ALA A 106 -20.07 0.68 -6.23
CA ALA A 106 -20.51 1.25 -7.49
C ALA A 106 -19.33 1.32 -8.49
N PRO A 107 -19.54 1.00 -9.78
CA PRO A 107 -18.55 1.26 -10.82
C PRO A 107 -18.44 2.77 -11.03
N THR A 108 -17.30 3.32 -10.63
CA THR A 108 -17.02 4.76 -10.66
C THR A 108 -15.80 5.01 -11.54
N GLY A 109 -15.94 5.92 -12.50
CA GLY A 109 -14.84 6.38 -13.37
C GLY A 109 -13.83 7.22 -12.59
N ARG A 110 -12.62 7.34 -13.14
CA ARG A 110 -11.52 8.09 -12.50
C ARG A 110 -11.86 9.55 -12.20
N HIS A 111 -12.57 10.17 -13.13
CA HIS A 111 -12.93 11.58 -13.08
C HIS A 111 -14.34 11.81 -12.54
N ASP A 112 -15.05 10.76 -12.13
CA ASP A 112 -16.36 10.91 -11.51
C ASP A 112 -16.19 11.48 -10.09
N VAL A 113 -17.21 12.21 -9.63
CA VAL A 113 -17.19 12.80 -8.29
C VAL A 113 -17.47 11.71 -7.25
N VAL A 114 -16.59 11.64 -6.24
CA VAL A 114 -16.78 10.84 -5.02
C VAL A 114 -16.98 11.79 -3.86
N THR A 115 -18.10 11.69 -3.15
CA THR A 115 -18.43 12.49 -1.97
C THR A 115 -18.37 11.64 -0.72
N LEU A 116 -17.70 12.16 0.30
CA LEU A 116 -17.50 11.52 1.60
C LEU A 116 -18.22 12.36 2.65
N ASP A 117 -19.20 11.77 3.33
CA ASP A 117 -19.78 12.40 4.51
C ASP A 117 -18.87 12.12 5.70
N LEU A 118 -18.61 13.15 6.50
CA LEU A 118 -17.59 13.12 7.54
C LEU A 118 -18.19 13.37 8.93
N THR A 119 -17.52 12.82 9.92
CA THR A 119 -17.71 13.19 11.33
C THR A 119 -16.35 13.51 11.94
N GLU A 120 -16.35 14.40 12.92
CA GLU A 120 -15.14 14.72 13.68
C GLU A 120 -14.76 13.56 14.59
N LEU A 121 -13.46 13.29 14.70
CA LEU A 121 -12.98 12.36 15.71
C LEU A 121 -13.09 12.97 17.11
N ASP A 122 -13.50 12.14 18.06
CA ASP A 122 -13.39 12.44 19.46
C ASP A 122 -11.92 12.28 19.90
N PRO A 123 -11.22 13.35 20.30
CA PRO A 123 -9.82 13.26 20.75
C PRO A 123 -9.67 12.52 22.08
N LEU A 124 -10.77 12.26 22.80
CA LEU A 124 -10.77 11.50 24.05
C LEU A 124 -10.99 9.99 23.83
N GLN A 125 -11.20 9.55 22.57
CA GLN A 125 -11.33 8.14 22.26
C GLN A 125 -10.02 7.41 22.62
N PRO A 126 -10.07 6.26 23.32
CA PRO A 126 -8.88 5.49 23.60
C PRO A 126 -8.24 4.97 22.29
N PRO A 127 -6.90 4.78 22.28
CA PRO A 127 -6.21 4.26 21.12
C PRO A 127 -6.71 2.85 20.79
N ALA A 128 -6.92 2.60 19.50
CA ALA A 128 -7.29 1.29 18.96
C ALA A 128 -6.05 0.42 18.68
N PHE A 129 -4.91 1.06 18.43
CA PHE A 129 -3.64 0.39 18.15
C PHE A 129 -2.56 0.79 19.16
N ARG A 130 -1.52 -0.03 19.25
CA ARG A 130 -0.36 0.23 20.13
C ARG A 130 0.94 0.06 19.35
N PRO A 131 1.24 0.95 18.37
CA PRO A 131 2.37 0.77 17.47
C PRO A 131 3.73 0.79 18.19
N CYS A 132 3.80 1.51 19.31
CA CYS A 132 5.02 1.57 20.13
C CYS A 132 5.29 0.30 20.94
N ASP A 133 4.40 -0.70 20.91
CA ASP A 133 4.69 -2.02 21.47
C ASP A 133 5.52 -2.89 20.49
N TRP A 134 5.67 -2.49 19.21
CA TRP A 134 6.44 -3.25 18.21
C TRP A 134 7.95 -3.20 18.44
N VAL A 135 8.47 -2.11 18.98
CA VAL A 135 9.84 -2.03 19.48
C VAL A 135 9.79 -1.36 20.84
N SER A 136 10.24 -2.05 21.89
CA SER A 136 10.19 -1.46 23.23
C SER A 136 11.17 -0.30 23.35
N GLU A 137 10.92 0.62 24.28
CA GLU A 137 11.84 1.73 24.59
C GLU A 137 13.26 1.22 24.90
N ALA A 138 13.38 0.11 25.63
CA ALA A 138 14.68 -0.46 25.97
C ALA A 138 15.46 -0.96 24.74
N GLU A 139 14.77 -1.59 23.79
CA GLU A 139 15.37 -2.06 22.53
C GLU A 139 15.74 -0.89 21.63
N ALA A 140 14.84 0.09 21.48
CA ALA A 140 15.09 1.30 20.70
C ALA A 140 16.30 2.06 21.26
N ARG A 141 16.37 2.27 22.58
CA ARG A 141 17.54 2.86 23.25
C ARG A 141 18.83 2.07 23.01
N GLY A 142 18.76 0.74 23.06
CA GLY A 142 19.92 -0.12 22.80
C GLY A 142 20.45 0.02 21.38
N MET A 143 19.57 0.21 20.40
CA MET A 143 19.93 0.41 18.99
C MET A 143 20.37 1.85 18.69
N LEU A 144 19.71 2.84 19.30
CA LEU A 144 19.91 4.26 19.01
C LEU A 144 21.02 4.90 19.85
N GLY A 145 21.43 4.26 20.96
CA GLY A 145 22.57 4.70 21.76
C GLY A 145 22.27 5.91 22.63
N GLY A 146 21.17 5.91 23.38
CA GLY A 146 20.83 7.03 24.26
C GLY A 146 19.40 6.97 24.78
N GLN A 147 18.94 8.04 25.42
CA GLN A 147 17.52 8.18 25.75
C GLN A 147 16.69 8.24 24.47
N VAL A 148 15.49 7.66 24.52
CA VAL A 148 14.54 7.63 23.43
C VAL A 148 13.15 7.92 23.98
N THR A 149 12.39 8.77 23.32
CA THR A 149 10.95 8.96 23.59
C THR A 149 10.13 8.32 22.48
N LEU A 150 9.00 7.74 22.84
CA LEU A 150 8.14 6.99 21.92
C LEU A 150 6.88 7.81 21.66
N GLU A 151 6.53 7.96 20.40
CA GLU A 151 5.39 8.76 19.97
C GLU A 151 4.55 7.95 18.98
N PRO A 152 3.35 7.49 19.37
CA PRO A 152 2.47 6.77 18.47
C PRO A 152 1.80 7.74 17.49
N TYR A 153 1.62 7.27 16.25
CA TYR A 153 0.89 7.94 15.19
C TYR A 153 -0.10 6.97 14.55
N GLY A 154 -1.27 7.49 14.14
CA GLY A 154 -2.30 6.66 13.52
C GLY A 154 -2.84 5.56 14.45
N ASP A 155 -2.81 5.76 15.76
CA ASP A 155 -3.27 4.79 16.76
C ASP A 155 -4.80 4.79 16.96
N GLN A 156 -5.50 5.68 16.27
CA GLN A 156 -6.96 5.79 16.31
C GLN A 156 -7.64 4.65 15.54
N ALA A 157 -8.86 4.30 15.95
CA ALA A 157 -9.67 3.32 15.22
C ALA A 157 -9.80 3.73 13.74
N GLY A 158 -9.82 2.76 12.83
CA GLY A 158 -9.99 3.00 11.39
C GLY A 158 -8.74 3.53 10.66
N SER A 159 -7.64 3.76 11.38
CA SER A 159 -6.35 4.06 10.76
C SER A 159 -5.88 2.90 9.86
N VAL A 160 -5.23 3.23 8.76
CA VAL A 160 -4.58 2.29 7.81
C VAL A 160 -3.08 2.53 7.68
N ASP A 161 -2.58 3.64 8.21
CA ASP A 161 -1.19 4.03 8.27
C ASP A 161 -0.87 4.29 9.74
N ILE A 162 -0.09 3.39 10.35
CA ILE A 162 0.06 3.27 11.80
C ILE A 162 1.55 3.24 12.10
N ALA A 163 2.04 4.18 12.91
CA ALA A 163 3.46 4.30 13.14
C ALA A 163 3.82 4.51 14.61
N CYS A 164 5.06 4.21 14.96
CA CYS A 164 5.68 4.71 16.17
C CYS A 164 6.99 5.41 15.81
N ILE A 165 7.15 6.63 16.31
CA ILE A 165 8.39 7.39 16.19
C ILE A 165 9.21 7.23 17.47
N TYR A 166 10.46 6.83 17.30
CA TYR A 166 11.47 6.65 18.33
C TYR A 166 12.44 7.83 18.27
N ASN A 167 12.13 8.88 19.01
CA ASN A 167 12.84 10.16 18.97
C ASN A 167 14.02 10.21 19.95
N LYS A 168 15.14 10.78 19.51
CA LYS A 168 16.25 11.14 20.40
C LYS A 168 16.06 12.57 20.94
N PRO A 169 16.35 12.85 22.22
CA PRO A 169 16.27 14.20 22.75
C PRO A 169 17.22 15.15 22.01
N GLY A 170 16.69 16.33 21.64
CA GLY A 170 17.51 17.44 21.14
C GLY A 170 17.92 17.36 19.67
N ASP A 171 17.44 16.37 18.91
CA ASP A 171 17.81 16.22 17.50
C ASP A 171 16.61 15.94 16.60
N MET A 172 16.33 16.88 15.68
CA MET A 172 15.28 16.73 14.67
C MET A 172 15.86 16.03 13.46
N GLY A 173 15.83 14.70 13.44
CA GLY A 173 16.24 13.90 12.28
C GLY A 173 16.90 12.56 12.60
N ASP A 174 17.42 12.39 13.81
CA ASP A 174 18.16 11.18 14.22
C ASP A 174 17.27 10.08 14.83
N GLY A 175 15.96 10.32 14.90
CA GLY A 175 14.96 9.34 15.31
C GLY A 175 14.69 8.28 14.24
N VAL A 176 14.02 7.19 14.63
CA VAL A 176 13.56 6.16 13.72
C VAL A 176 12.04 6.14 13.73
N GLU A 177 11.42 6.09 12.58
CA GLU A 177 9.99 5.84 12.42
C GLU A 177 9.80 4.39 11.95
N VAL A 178 8.91 3.67 12.63
CA VAL A 178 8.44 2.34 12.19
C VAL A 178 6.97 2.49 11.84
N ASP A 179 6.67 2.42 10.56
CA ASP A 179 5.35 2.64 9.95
C ASP A 179 4.82 1.33 9.33
N LEU A 180 3.60 0.95 9.69
CA LEU A 180 2.85 -0.16 9.13
C LEU A 180 1.65 0.36 8.35
N GLN A 181 1.71 0.15 7.04
CA GLN A 181 0.61 0.39 6.11
C GLN A 181 -0.16 -0.91 5.87
N VAL A 182 -1.47 -0.87 6.04
CA VAL A 182 -2.39 -2.01 5.90
C VAL A 182 -3.41 -1.78 4.77
N PRO A 183 -4.24 -2.77 4.38
CA PRO A 183 -5.20 -2.59 3.29
C PRO A 183 -6.07 -1.35 3.49
N GLY A 184 -6.10 -0.51 2.45
CA GLY A 184 -6.69 0.82 2.44
C GLY A 184 -5.67 1.96 2.38
N ALA A 185 -4.40 1.71 2.77
CA ALA A 185 -3.31 2.70 2.70
C ALA A 185 -2.69 2.84 1.30
N PHE A 186 -3.05 1.98 0.35
CA PHE A 186 -2.44 1.93 -0.97
C PHE A 186 -3.41 2.37 -2.06
N LEU A 187 -2.90 3.03 -3.11
CA LEU A 187 -3.69 3.41 -4.29
C LEU A 187 -4.30 2.20 -5.03
N VAL A 188 -3.59 1.07 -4.99
CA VAL A 188 -3.98 -0.17 -5.67
C VAL A 188 -3.79 -1.36 -4.74
N ASP A 189 -2.55 -1.64 -4.36
CA ASP A 189 -2.16 -2.72 -3.46
C ASP A 189 -0.71 -2.48 -2.96
N ALA A 190 -0.31 -3.20 -1.90
CA ALA A 190 0.99 -3.09 -1.26
C ALA A 190 2.14 -3.52 -2.18
N ALA A 191 1.91 -4.48 -3.08
CA ALA A 191 2.96 -4.99 -3.98
C ALA A 191 3.32 -3.96 -5.05
N SER A 192 2.32 -3.26 -5.58
CA SER A 192 2.45 -2.16 -6.53
C SER A 192 3.10 -0.95 -5.86
N GLN A 193 2.71 -0.62 -4.64
CA GLN A 193 3.35 0.43 -3.84
C GLN A 193 4.83 0.10 -3.59
N PHE A 194 5.12 -1.12 -3.11
CA PHE A 194 6.49 -1.59 -2.92
C PHE A 194 7.32 -1.45 -4.20
N ALA A 195 6.79 -1.89 -5.35
CA ALA A 195 7.51 -1.83 -6.62
C ALA A 195 7.81 -0.39 -7.05
N LEU A 196 6.87 0.53 -6.81
CA LEU A 196 7.03 1.96 -7.13
C LEU A 196 8.09 2.59 -6.22
N ASP A 197 8.01 2.35 -4.92
CA ASP A 197 8.89 2.98 -3.92
C ASP A 197 10.29 2.38 -3.94
N SER A 198 10.41 1.07 -4.19
CA SER A 198 11.70 0.37 -4.21
C SER A 198 12.45 0.48 -5.55
N ARG A 199 11.95 1.25 -6.53
CA ARG A 199 12.47 1.25 -7.92
C ARG A 199 13.95 1.63 -8.05
N HIS A 200 14.45 2.44 -7.13
CA HIS A 200 15.86 2.85 -7.04
C HIS A 200 16.54 2.26 -5.80
N GLY A 201 15.89 1.30 -5.15
CA GLY A 201 16.37 0.67 -3.93
C GLY A 201 17.34 -0.48 -4.18
N THR A 202 18.10 -0.79 -3.14
CA THR A 202 18.94 -1.98 -3.07
C THR A 202 18.16 -3.12 -2.41
N VAL A 203 18.24 -4.33 -2.95
CA VAL A 203 17.58 -5.50 -2.34
C VAL A 203 18.23 -5.80 -0.99
N VAL A 204 17.42 -6.10 0.02
CA VAL A 204 17.87 -6.39 1.38
C VAL A 204 17.54 -7.83 1.75
N ASP A 205 18.57 -8.65 1.93
CA ASP A 205 18.43 -10.03 2.37
C ASP A 205 18.32 -10.13 3.90
N GLY A 206 17.86 -11.29 4.40
CA GLY A 206 17.87 -11.62 5.83
C GLY A 206 16.79 -10.94 6.68
N VAL A 207 15.80 -10.27 6.07
CA VAL A 207 14.56 -9.85 6.73
C VAL A 207 13.53 -10.99 6.79
N GLY A 208 13.69 -12.02 5.92
CA GLY A 208 12.82 -13.19 5.84
C GLY A 208 11.67 -13.06 4.83
N VAL A 209 11.45 -11.86 4.32
CA VAL A 209 10.48 -11.53 3.26
C VAL A 209 11.13 -10.54 2.28
N LYS A 210 10.41 -10.18 1.20
CA LYS A 210 10.90 -9.26 0.18
C LYS A 210 11.10 -7.86 0.80
N ALA A 211 12.33 -7.35 0.73
CA ALA A 211 12.69 -6.05 1.29
C ALA A 211 13.67 -5.29 0.38
N ALA A 212 13.62 -3.96 0.46
CA ALA A 212 14.52 -3.09 -0.26
C ALA A 212 14.83 -1.83 0.55
N CYS A 213 16.06 -1.33 0.44
CA CYS A 213 16.49 -0.06 1.03
C CYS A 213 16.55 1.03 -0.01
N VAL A 214 15.98 2.18 0.30
CA VAL A 214 15.95 3.35 -0.57
C VAL A 214 16.54 4.52 0.19
N ASP A 215 17.54 5.15 -0.41
CA ASP A 215 18.11 6.40 0.11
C ASP A 215 17.49 7.58 -0.62
N ASP A 216 16.98 8.56 0.12
CA ASP A 216 16.48 9.83 -0.40
C ASP A 216 17.43 10.97 0.02
N PRO A 217 18.28 11.46 -0.89
CA PRO A 217 19.20 12.56 -0.60
C PRO A 217 18.51 13.94 -0.62
N THR A 218 17.22 14.01 -0.97
CA THR A 218 16.48 15.27 -1.13
C THR A 218 15.76 15.72 0.14
N THR A 219 15.58 14.82 1.10
CA THR A 219 15.10 15.17 2.44
C THR A 219 16.18 15.90 3.22
N SER A 220 15.78 16.68 4.24
CA SER A 220 16.71 17.37 5.14
C SER A 220 16.39 16.98 6.60
N PRO A 221 17.18 16.08 7.23
CA PRO A 221 18.37 15.42 6.67
C PRO A 221 18.03 14.41 5.56
N PRO A 222 19.01 14.02 4.72
CA PRO A 222 18.90 12.85 3.85
C PRO A 222 18.37 11.65 4.63
N SER A 223 17.51 10.84 4.05
CA SER A 223 16.87 9.73 4.76
C SER A 223 17.15 8.40 4.09
N THR A 224 17.13 7.35 4.90
CA THR A 224 17.12 5.97 4.42
C THR A 224 15.80 5.34 4.86
N THR A 225 15.13 4.66 3.93
CA THR A 225 13.91 3.90 4.18
C THR A 225 14.13 2.44 3.83
N LEU A 226 13.90 1.55 4.80
CA LEU A 226 13.76 0.12 4.56
C LEU A 226 12.28 -0.19 4.33
N LEU A 227 11.96 -0.65 3.12
CA LEU A 227 10.65 -1.14 2.71
C LEU A 227 10.61 -2.66 2.87
N VAL A 228 9.55 -3.19 3.47
CA VAL A 228 9.36 -4.63 3.67
C VAL A 228 7.94 -5.01 3.28
N LEU A 229 7.81 -5.79 2.21
CA LEU A 229 6.52 -6.31 1.75
C LEU A 229 6.12 -7.50 2.62
N LEU A 230 5.09 -7.31 3.44
CA LEU A 230 4.54 -8.33 4.33
C LEU A 230 3.38 -9.09 3.66
N GLY A 231 2.99 -10.22 4.24
CA GLY A 231 1.78 -10.93 3.83
C GLY A 231 0.51 -10.16 4.20
N GLY A 232 -0.58 -10.44 3.49
CA GLY A 232 -1.90 -9.85 3.77
C GLY A 232 -2.11 -8.44 3.23
N ASP A 233 -1.40 -8.08 2.14
CA ASP A 233 -1.45 -6.75 1.52
C ASP A 233 -1.03 -5.64 2.51
N ARG A 234 0.16 -5.81 3.09
CA ARG A 234 0.73 -4.92 4.10
C ARG A 234 2.15 -4.53 3.73
N LEU A 235 2.54 -3.31 4.06
CA LEU A 235 3.88 -2.77 3.84
C LEU A 235 4.40 -2.22 5.17
N LEU A 236 5.56 -2.68 5.61
CA LEU A 236 6.28 -2.10 6.74
C LEU A 236 7.39 -1.20 6.19
N ARG A 237 7.47 0.01 6.71
CA ARG A 237 8.47 1.02 6.38
C ARG A 237 9.22 1.37 7.66
N VAL A 238 10.55 1.37 7.58
CA VAL A 238 11.40 1.84 8.69
C VAL A 238 12.26 2.96 8.14
N ILE A 239 12.16 4.15 8.72
CA ILE A 239 12.70 5.39 8.17
C ILE A 239 13.62 6.04 9.19
N GLN A 240 14.76 6.56 8.76
CA GLN A 240 15.68 7.32 9.61
C GLN A 240 16.44 8.38 8.81
N GLY A 241 16.61 9.57 9.38
CA GLY A 241 17.53 10.59 8.86
C GLY A 241 18.98 10.19 9.06
N ASN A 242 19.80 10.30 8.02
CA ASN A 242 21.21 9.85 7.97
C ASN A 242 21.40 8.41 8.47
N GLY A 243 20.37 7.57 8.32
CA GLY A 243 20.36 6.19 8.77
C GLY A 243 21.26 5.28 7.94
N SER A 244 21.31 4.01 8.33
CA SER A 244 21.90 2.96 7.52
C SER A 244 20.92 1.80 7.40
N CYS A 245 20.93 1.14 6.25
CA CYS A 245 20.01 0.03 6.02
C CYS A 245 20.12 -1.09 7.07
N ASP A 246 21.34 -1.37 7.53
CA ASP A 246 21.61 -2.39 8.56
C ASP A 246 20.99 -2.02 9.92
N ALA A 247 20.95 -0.74 10.27
CA ALA A 247 20.28 -0.27 11.48
C ALA A 247 18.76 -0.45 11.36
N LEU A 248 18.17 -0.04 10.25
CA LEU A 248 16.73 -0.14 9.99
C LEU A 248 16.26 -1.60 9.94
N LYS A 249 17.10 -2.49 9.42
CA LYS A 249 16.84 -3.93 9.39
C LYS A 249 16.60 -4.52 10.77
N ARG A 250 17.34 -4.07 11.80
CA ARG A 250 17.16 -4.56 13.18
C ARG A 250 15.80 -4.14 13.75
N PHE A 251 15.40 -2.88 13.52
CA PHE A 251 14.07 -2.40 13.87
C PHE A 251 12.97 -3.20 13.18
N ALA A 252 13.10 -3.41 11.86
CA ALA A 252 12.13 -4.18 11.09
C ALA A 252 11.98 -5.61 11.62
N GLN A 253 13.09 -6.30 11.92
CA GLN A 253 13.04 -7.67 12.45
C GLN A 253 12.29 -7.76 13.79
N LEU A 254 12.51 -6.81 14.70
CA LEU A 254 11.78 -6.75 15.98
C LEU A 254 10.28 -6.48 15.75
N ALA A 255 9.96 -5.50 14.89
CA ALA A 255 8.58 -5.12 14.61
C ALA A 255 7.79 -6.25 13.95
N ILE A 256 8.35 -6.90 12.93
CA ILE A 256 7.71 -8.03 12.22
C ILE A 256 7.36 -9.16 13.18
N GLY A 257 8.25 -9.47 14.12
CA GLY A 257 8.01 -10.51 15.13
C GLY A 257 6.81 -10.24 16.06
N ARG A 258 6.30 -9.00 16.09
CA ARG A 258 5.20 -8.56 16.96
C ARG A 258 3.95 -8.10 16.21
N ILE A 259 4.09 -7.66 14.97
CA ILE A 259 2.98 -7.25 14.10
C ILE A 259 2.16 -8.46 13.63
N GLY A 260 2.80 -9.62 13.43
CA GLY A 260 2.16 -10.84 12.92
C GLY A 260 1.92 -10.78 11.42
#